data_AF-A0A958LTL2-F1
#
_entry.id   AF-A0A958LTL2-F1
#
_cell.length_a   1.000
_cell.length_b   1.000
_cell.length_c   1.000
_cell.angle_alpha   90.00
_cell.angle_beta   90.00
_cell.angle_gamma   90.00
#
_symmetry.space_group_name_H-M   'P 1'
#
loop_
_entity.id
_entity.type
_entity.pdbx_description
1 polymer ?
#
loop_
_entity_poly.entity_id
_entity_poly.type
_entity_poly.pdbx_seq_one_letter_code
_entity_poly.pdbx_strand_id
1 'polypeptide(L)'
;MAIVELISNHLEIITVGIVSAVAYYGIRGEKTASDAAVKVLAKAKKSGMDTPFTLHPEVDPKKCIGCGSCTRVCPEGDILRLVDHLSTLVSPTKCVGHGECAVACPAGAITLVFGTKKVGLDMPRLSPNYETNVSGVYIVGELGGMGLIRNAVKQGKIAGEHAVKNLSGRGGQTQTDVVIIGAGPAGLSAALAAIKAGKRYIGLDQNTLGGVVNNFPRQKIVMTYPAELPIVGLMKFARNKVTKEELLAYWRAVMRKTGLKIREKVKFQGFVEHNGVITVNTSEGSITTKKLILALGVAGSPRKLGLPNEDLAKVTYSLIDPDHYMGKKIVIVGAGNSALEAAKMLAHAKRSNEVTILVRGKAIDRANDENREDVEKLERQGRLKIWFESQVSEIHEDRLVVSKQGEPVTVANDFLFVFAGAEKPYGRLTKLGITIEKKFGEAFQQAA
;
A
#
# COMPACT_ATOMS: atom_id res chain seq x y z
N MET A 1 -19.33 20.23 -66.92
CA MET A 1 -19.27 18.85 -66.39
C MET A 1 -17.83 18.41 -66.13
N ALA A 2 -16.93 18.44 -67.13
CA ALA A 2 -15.54 17.97 -66.97
C ALA A 2 -14.73 18.60 -65.81
N ILE A 3 -14.87 19.90 -65.53
CA ILE A 3 -14.14 20.57 -64.43
C ILE A 3 -14.63 20.09 -63.05
N VAL A 4 -15.93 19.84 -62.90
CA VAL A 4 -16.52 19.37 -61.64
C VAL A 4 -16.07 17.93 -61.35
N GLU A 5 -16.00 17.10 -62.39
CA GLU A 5 -15.55 15.71 -62.33
C GLU A 5 -14.04 15.63 -62.01
N LEU A 6 -13.24 16.52 -62.60
CA LEU A 6 -11.81 16.67 -62.30
C LEU A 6 -11.57 17.10 -60.84
N ILE A 7 -12.33 18.09 -60.34
CA ILE A 7 -12.24 18.55 -58.94
C ILE A 7 -12.67 17.43 -57.98
N SER A 8 -13.73 16.69 -58.29
CA SER A 8 -14.20 15.55 -57.50
C SER A 8 -13.13 14.45 -57.40
N ASN A 9 -12.53 14.06 -58.52
CA ASN A 9 -11.47 13.04 -58.55
C ASN A 9 -10.23 13.49 -57.77
N HIS A 10 -9.84 14.76 -57.84
CA HIS A 10 -8.74 15.29 -57.02
C HIS A 10 -9.07 15.31 -55.53
N LEU A 11 -10.32 15.62 -55.15
CA LEU A 11 -10.77 15.60 -53.76
C LEU A 11 -10.75 14.16 -53.19
N GLU A 12 -11.16 13.17 -54.00
CA GLU A 12 -11.11 11.76 -53.65
C GLU A 12 -9.66 11.27 -53.43
N ILE A 13 -8.75 11.61 -54.35
CA ILE A 13 -7.34 11.24 -54.24
C ILE A 13 -6.70 11.88 -53.00
N ILE A 14 -6.99 13.15 -52.72
CA ILE A 14 -6.51 13.84 -51.52
C ILE A 14 -7.07 13.17 -50.27
N THR A 15 -8.36 12.83 -50.26
CA THR A 15 -9.01 12.16 -49.13
C THR A 15 -8.40 10.79 -48.86
N VAL A 16 -8.22 9.97 -49.89
CA VAL A 16 -7.56 8.66 -49.79
C VAL A 16 -6.11 8.82 -49.31
N GLY A 17 -5.39 9.83 -49.81
CA GLY A 17 -4.04 10.15 -49.37
C GLY A 17 -3.96 10.51 -47.88
N ILE A 18 -4.88 11.35 -47.39
CA ILE A 18 -4.96 11.74 -45.97
C ILE A 18 -5.33 10.53 -45.11
N VAL A 19 -6.37 9.76 -45.47
CA VAL A 19 -6.79 8.57 -44.71
C VAL A 19 -5.67 7.53 -44.66
N SER A 20 -4.99 7.28 -45.78
CA SER A 20 -3.87 6.34 -45.84
C SER A 20 -2.68 6.81 -45.01
N ALA A 21 -2.37 8.11 -45.02
CA ALA A 21 -1.32 8.69 -44.19
C ALA A 21 -1.68 8.56 -42.70
N VAL A 22 -2.90 8.92 -42.30
CA VAL A 22 -3.37 8.78 -40.91
C VAL A 22 -3.33 7.32 -40.45
N ALA A 23 -3.78 6.38 -41.29
CA ALA A 23 -3.71 4.95 -41.00
C ALA A 23 -2.26 4.48 -40.86
N TYR A 24 -1.37 4.87 -41.78
CA TYR A 24 0.05 4.50 -41.74
C TYR A 24 0.75 5.03 -40.48
N TYR A 25 0.57 6.31 -40.14
CA TYR A 25 1.16 6.90 -38.94
C TYR A 25 0.55 6.33 -37.66
N GLY A 26 -0.77 6.01 -37.66
CA GLY A 26 -1.45 5.32 -36.58
C GLY A 26 -0.85 3.94 -36.32
N ILE A 27 -0.80 3.08 -37.34
CA ILE A 27 -0.24 1.72 -37.26
C ILE A 27 1.23 1.76 -36.85
N ARG A 28 2.03 2.66 -37.44
CA ARG A 28 3.45 2.82 -37.10
C ARG A 28 3.64 3.29 -35.65
N GLY A 29 2.79 4.21 -35.19
CA GLY A 29 2.77 4.69 -33.81
C GLY A 29 2.44 3.57 -32.83
N GLU A 30 1.40 2.78 -33.11
CA GLU A 30 0.99 1.63 -32.32
C GLU A 30 2.09 0.57 -32.23
N LYS A 31 2.70 0.22 -33.37
CA LYS A 31 3.84 -0.71 -33.41
C LYS A 31 5.00 -0.22 -32.56
N THR A 32 5.37 1.05 -32.69
CA THR A 32 6.46 1.65 -31.89
C THR A 32 6.14 1.61 -30.38
N ALA A 33 4.89 1.90 -30.01
CA ALA A 33 4.43 1.85 -28.63
C ALA A 33 4.42 0.42 -28.06
N SER A 34 4.03 -0.57 -28.87
CA SER A 34 4.08 -2.00 -28.57
C SER A 34 5.53 -2.46 -28.37
N ASP A 35 6.43 -2.14 -29.30
CA ASP A 35 7.85 -2.49 -29.20
C ASP A 35 8.50 -1.90 -27.93
N ALA A 36 8.13 -0.68 -27.56
CA ALA A 36 8.55 -0.08 -26.31
C ALA A 36 8.00 -0.84 -25.08
N ALA A 37 6.72 -1.24 -25.10
CA ALA A 37 6.11 -2.02 -24.02
C ALA A 37 6.78 -3.41 -23.87
N VAL A 38 7.10 -4.08 -24.98
CA VAL A 38 7.84 -5.35 -24.99
C VAL A 38 9.21 -5.20 -24.31
N LYS A 39 9.92 -4.10 -24.58
CA LYS A 39 11.21 -3.82 -23.92
C LYS A 39 11.07 -3.64 -22.40
N VAL A 40 10.03 -2.94 -21.94
CA VAL A 40 9.75 -2.78 -20.50
C VAL A 40 9.47 -4.14 -19.86
N LEU A 41 8.59 -4.95 -20.47
CA LEU A 41 8.27 -6.29 -19.98
C LEU A 41 9.51 -7.20 -19.95
N ALA A 42 10.35 -7.17 -20.99
CA ALA A 42 11.57 -7.95 -21.05
C ALA A 42 12.56 -7.55 -19.95
N LYS A 43 12.68 -6.25 -19.65
CA LYS A 43 13.48 -5.74 -18.54
C LYS A 43 12.95 -6.22 -17.18
N ALA A 44 11.63 -6.14 -16.96
CA ALA A 44 11.00 -6.63 -15.74
C ALA A 44 11.30 -8.14 -15.53
N LYS A 45 11.13 -8.96 -16.58
CA LYS A 45 11.47 -10.39 -16.56
C LYS A 45 12.94 -10.65 -16.23
N LYS A 46 13.86 -9.94 -16.92
CA LYS A 46 15.31 -10.09 -16.69
C LYS A 46 15.72 -9.74 -15.26
N SER A 47 15.01 -8.81 -14.63
CA SER A 47 15.26 -8.38 -13.24
C SER A 47 14.44 -9.14 -12.19
N GLY A 48 13.64 -10.15 -12.59
CA GLY A 48 12.76 -10.89 -11.67
C GLY A 48 11.60 -10.07 -11.09
N MET A 49 11.30 -8.92 -11.69
CA MET A 49 10.25 -7.98 -11.28
C MET A 49 9.00 -8.06 -12.15
N ASP A 50 8.78 -9.19 -12.81
CA ASP A 50 7.57 -9.50 -13.58
C ASP A 50 6.45 -10.12 -12.73
N THR A 51 6.67 -10.25 -11.41
CA THR A 51 5.70 -10.79 -10.48
C THR A 51 5.24 -9.73 -9.48
N PRO A 52 3.93 -9.47 -9.34
CA PRO A 52 3.38 -8.50 -8.39
C PRO A 52 3.46 -9.03 -6.95
N PHE A 53 3.64 -8.12 -5.99
CA PHE A 53 3.76 -8.46 -4.58
C PHE A 53 2.41 -8.59 -3.85
N THR A 54 1.34 -8.02 -4.41
CA THR A 54 0.04 -7.86 -3.75
C THR A 54 -1.12 -7.97 -4.77
N LEU A 55 -2.26 -7.34 -4.45
CA LEU A 55 -3.38 -7.13 -5.36
C LEU A 55 -2.90 -6.48 -6.67
N HIS A 56 -3.29 -7.06 -7.81
CA HIS A 56 -2.92 -6.58 -9.13
C HIS A 56 -3.99 -6.94 -10.17
N PRO A 57 -4.02 -6.28 -11.35
CA PRO A 57 -4.93 -6.66 -12.43
C PRO A 57 -4.43 -7.88 -13.21
N GLU A 58 -5.31 -8.87 -13.40
CA GLU A 58 -5.20 -9.91 -14.42
C GLU A 58 -6.10 -9.53 -15.60
N VAL A 59 -5.53 -9.52 -16.82
CA VAL A 59 -6.24 -9.18 -18.06
C VAL A 59 -6.64 -10.47 -18.77
N ASP A 60 -7.92 -10.60 -19.11
CA ASP A 60 -8.43 -11.66 -19.97
C ASP A 60 -8.23 -11.26 -21.46
N PRO A 61 -7.31 -11.90 -22.19
CA PRO A 61 -7.03 -11.54 -23.58
C PRO A 61 -8.21 -11.83 -24.50
N LYS A 62 -9.13 -12.73 -24.13
CA LYS A 62 -10.32 -13.04 -24.96
C LYS A 62 -11.37 -11.94 -24.89
N LYS A 63 -11.38 -11.15 -23.83
CA LYS A 63 -12.28 -10.00 -23.64
C LYS A 63 -11.62 -8.67 -23.98
N CYS A 64 -10.30 -8.61 -24.02
CA CYS A 64 -9.58 -7.36 -24.22
C CYS A 64 -9.78 -6.83 -25.65
N ILE A 65 -10.39 -5.65 -25.78
CA ILE A 65 -10.60 -4.97 -27.07
C ILE A 65 -9.46 -4.00 -27.44
N GLY A 66 -8.36 -3.98 -26.69
CA GLY A 66 -7.18 -3.16 -27.00
C GLY A 66 -7.31 -1.65 -26.91
N CYS A 67 -8.41 -1.10 -26.39
CA CYS A 67 -8.68 0.35 -26.38
C CYS A 67 -7.69 1.22 -25.57
N GLY A 68 -6.84 0.62 -24.72
CA GLY A 68 -5.86 1.33 -23.89
C GLY A 68 -6.45 2.18 -22.75
N SER A 69 -7.75 2.11 -22.45
CA SER A 69 -8.37 2.89 -21.35
C SER A 69 -7.67 2.64 -20.00
N CYS A 70 -7.42 1.36 -19.70
CA CYS A 70 -6.75 0.92 -18.49
C CYS A 70 -5.29 1.38 -18.36
N THR A 71 -4.61 1.66 -19.48
CA THR A 71 -3.23 2.14 -19.46
C THR A 71 -3.17 3.64 -19.16
N ARG A 72 -4.15 4.41 -19.64
CA ARG A 72 -4.23 5.86 -19.44
C ARG A 72 -4.76 6.27 -18.06
N VAL A 73 -5.59 5.44 -17.43
CA VAL A 73 -6.21 5.76 -16.14
C VAL A 73 -5.30 5.49 -14.94
N CYS A 74 -4.16 4.82 -15.12
CA CYS A 74 -3.30 4.44 -14.01
C CYS A 74 -2.49 5.66 -13.51
N PRO A 75 -2.70 6.14 -12.27
CA PRO A 75 -1.94 7.26 -11.72
C PRO A 75 -0.48 6.91 -11.43
N GLU A 76 -0.15 5.61 -11.30
CA GLU A 76 1.21 5.12 -11.09
C GLU A 76 2.00 4.95 -12.41
N GLY A 77 1.37 5.25 -13.56
CA GLY A 77 1.99 5.19 -14.87
C GLY A 77 2.00 3.80 -15.50
N ASP A 78 3.16 3.37 -15.98
CA ASP A 78 3.36 2.22 -16.89
C ASP A 78 3.21 0.84 -16.21
N ILE A 79 2.09 0.59 -15.55
CA ILE A 79 1.74 -0.74 -15.01
C ILE A 79 1.23 -1.66 -16.13
N LEU A 80 0.25 -1.16 -16.88
CA LEU A 80 -0.34 -1.81 -18.04
C LEU A 80 0.06 -1.05 -19.31
N ARG A 81 0.47 -1.77 -20.35
CA ARG A 81 0.69 -1.22 -21.69
C ARG A 81 0.10 -2.15 -22.74
N LEU A 82 -0.17 -1.62 -23.93
CA LEU A 82 -0.59 -2.44 -25.06
C LEU A 82 0.64 -3.13 -25.66
N VAL A 83 0.60 -4.46 -25.71
CA VAL A 83 1.53 -5.33 -26.43
C VAL A 83 0.69 -6.08 -27.45
N ASP A 84 0.98 -5.88 -28.74
CA ASP A 84 0.23 -6.48 -29.86
C ASP A 84 -1.29 -6.28 -29.71
N HIS A 85 -1.67 -5.02 -29.44
CA HIS A 85 -3.05 -4.58 -29.16
C HIS A 85 -3.71 -5.13 -27.89
N LEU A 86 -3.04 -5.96 -27.09
CA LEU A 86 -3.57 -6.50 -25.85
C LEU A 86 -2.98 -5.78 -24.64
N SER A 87 -3.83 -5.41 -23.68
CA SER A 87 -3.37 -4.84 -22.42
C SER A 87 -2.60 -5.89 -21.63
N THR A 88 -1.35 -5.56 -21.31
CA THR A 88 -0.38 -6.48 -20.71
C THR A 88 0.28 -5.81 -19.51
N LEU A 89 0.46 -6.57 -18.44
CA LEU A 89 1.14 -6.13 -17.23
C LEU A 89 2.66 -6.07 -17.47
N VAL A 90 3.20 -4.86 -17.62
CA VAL A 90 4.62 -4.65 -17.97
C VAL A 90 5.48 -4.25 -16.79
N SER A 91 4.90 -3.60 -15.76
CA SER A 91 5.61 -3.22 -14.52
C SER A 91 4.80 -3.61 -13.26
N PRO A 92 4.58 -4.92 -13.01
CA PRO A 92 3.70 -5.39 -11.93
C PRO A 92 4.12 -4.94 -10.53
N THR A 93 5.42 -4.82 -10.27
CA THR A 93 5.95 -4.41 -8.95
C THR A 93 5.66 -2.96 -8.58
N LYS A 94 5.30 -2.13 -9.56
CA LYS A 94 4.84 -0.75 -9.35
C LYS A 94 3.35 -0.68 -9.04
N CYS A 95 2.59 -1.77 -9.24
CA CYS A 95 1.15 -1.76 -9.03
C CYS A 95 0.83 -1.66 -7.53
N VAL A 96 0.03 -0.66 -7.17
CA VAL A 96 -0.43 -0.42 -5.79
C VAL A 96 -1.84 -0.98 -5.53
N GLY A 97 -2.47 -1.61 -6.53
CA GLY A 97 -3.79 -2.25 -6.39
C GLY A 97 -4.95 -1.28 -6.16
N HIS A 98 -4.93 -0.09 -6.77
CA HIS A 98 -6.02 0.90 -6.64
C HIS A 98 -7.27 0.56 -7.49
N GLY A 99 -7.13 -0.24 -8.54
CA GLY A 99 -8.27 -0.83 -9.26
C GLY A 99 -8.94 0.00 -10.35
N GLU A 100 -8.47 1.22 -10.63
CA GLU A 100 -9.08 2.09 -11.65
C GLU A 100 -9.01 1.47 -13.05
N CYS A 101 -7.97 0.66 -13.34
CA CYS A 101 -7.86 -0.08 -14.59
C CYS A 101 -9.05 -1.03 -14.81
N ALA A 102 -9.56 -1.66 -13.76
CA ALA A 102 -10.71 -2.55 -13.84
C ALA A 102 -12.01 -1.77 -14.07
N VAL A 103 -12.19 -0.65 -13.35
CA VAL A 103 -13.35 0.24 -13.48
C VAL A 103 -13.41 0.88 -14.87
N ALA A 104 -12.27 1.31 -15.41
CA ALA A 104 -12.19 1.97 -16.70
C ALA A 104 -12.22 1.00 -17.90
N CYS A 105 -12.27 -0.31 -17.68
CA CYS A 105 -12.27 -1.30 -18.75
C CYS A 105 -13.69 -1.48 -19.31
N PRO A 106 -14.01 -0.95 -20.52
CA PRO A 106 -15.36 -1.04 -21.06
C PRO A 106 -15.77 -2.47 -21.42
N ALA A 107 -14.79 -3.36 -21.65
CA ALA A 107 -15.03 -4.76 -22.00
C ALA A 107 -15.12 -5.70 -20.78
N GLY A 108 -14.93 -5.18 -19.55
CA GLY A 108 -14.88 -6.02 -18.35
C GLY A 108 -13.76 -7.08 -18.40
N ALA A 109 -12.67 -6.78 -19.10
CA ALA A 109 -11.56 -7.70 -19.35
C ALA A 109 -10.54 -7.76 -18.20
N ILE A 110 -10.69 -6.95 -17.16
CA ILE A 110 -9.71 -6.81 -16.08
C ILE A 110 -10.33 -7.20 -14.75
N THR A 111 -9.71 -8.17 -14.09
CA THR A 111 -10.08 -8.61 -12.73
C THR A 111 -8.93 -8.32 -11.79
N LEU A 112 -9.20 -7.73 -10.63
CA LEU A 112 -8.18 -7.61 -9.59
C LEU A 112 -8.07 -8.93 -8.84
N VAL A 113 -6.86 -9.43 -8.64
CA VAL A 113 -6.62 -10.74 -8.01
C VAL A 113 -5.61 -10.66 -6.87
N PHE A 114 -5.79 -11.48 -5.84
CA PHE A 114 -4.85 -11.60 -4.72
C PHE A 114 -3.78 -12.66 -4.97
N GLY A 115 -2.52 -12.25 -4.90
CA GLY A 115 -1.40 -13.14 -5.20
C GLY A 115 -1.42 -13.57 -6.66
N THR A 116 -0.45 -14.40 -7.06
CA THR A 116 -0.42 -15.00 -8.41
C THR A 116 -0.78 -16.47 -8.33
N LYS A 117 -0.96 -17.11 -9.48
CA LYS A 117 -1.16 -18.58 -9.58
C LYS A 117 -0.01 -19.39 -8.95
N LYS A 118 1.18 -18.78 -8.82
CA LYS A 118 2.38 -19.43 -8.24
C LYS A 118 2.70 -18.94 -6.83
N VAL A 119 2.44 -17.66 -6.55
CA VAL A 119 2.80 -17.01 -5.28
C VAL A 119 1.53 -16.65 -4.54
N GLY A 120 1.19 -17.47 -3.55
CA GLY A 120 0.00 -17.24 -2.74
C GLY A 120 0.18 -16.12 -1.71
N LEU A 121 -0.91 -15.43 -1.40
CA LEU A 121 -0.96 -14.37 -0.40
C LEU A 121 -1.80 -14.82 0.80
N ASP A 122 -1.19 -14.90 1.99
CA ASP A 122 -1.93 -15.16 3.22
C ASP A 122 -2.75 -13.92 3.60
N MET A 123 -4.03 -14.13 3.92
CA MET A 123 -4.95 -13.10 4.40
C MET A 123 -6.11 -13.71 5.20
N PRO A 124 -6.76 -12.94 6.09
CA PRO A 124 -7.96 -13.41 6.77
C PRO A 124 -9.06 -13.79 5.77
N ARG A 125 -9.86 -14.81 6.10
CA ARG A 125 -11.09 -15.11 5.38
C ARG A 125 -12.10 -13.99 5.65
N LEU A 126 -12.50 -13.27 4.60
CA LEU A 126 -13.38 -12.11 4.71
C LEU A 126 -14.57 -12.23 3.76
N SER A 127 -15.74 -11.81 4.22
CA SER A 127 -16.90 -11.55 3.37
C SER A 127 -16.68 -10.29 2.52
N PRO A 128 -17.51 -10.01 1.49
CA PRO A 128 -17.44 -8.76 0.72
C PRO A 128 -17.59 -7.48 1.58
N ASN A 129 -18.17 -7.61 2.79
CA ASN A 129 -18.33 -6.55 3.78
C ASN A 129 -17.22 -6.52 4.83
N TYR A 130 -16.14 -7.28 4.63
CA TYR A 130 -14.98 -7.41 5.53
C TYR A 130 -15.27 -8.09 6.88
N GLU A 131 -16.36 -8.84 6.98
CA GLU A 131 -16.64 -9.66 8.17
C GLU A 131 -15.81 -10.94 8.13
N THR A 132 -15.24 -11.32 9.27
CA THR A 132 -14.46 -12.55 9.41
C THR A 132 -15.39 -13.76 9.57
N ASN A 133 -14.82 -14.96 9.71
CA ASN A 133 -15.56 -16.15 10.12
C ASN A 133 -16.11 -16.07 11.56
N VAL A 134 -15.61 -15.14 12.39
CA VAL A 134 -16.17 -14.86 13.72
C VAL A 134 -17.26 -13.81 13.57
N SER A 135 -18.51 -14.21 13.83
CA SER A 135 -19.67 -13.34 13.66
C SER A 135 -19.53 -12.04 14.44
N GLY A 136 -19.76 -10.90 13.77
CA GLY A 136 -19.68 -9.57 14.36
C GLY A 136 -18.28 -8.98 14.44
N VAL A 137 -17.24 -9.70 13.99
CA VAL A 137 -15.85 -9.24 13.95
C VAL A 137 -15.45 -8.95 12.50
N TYR A 138 -14.95 -7.74 12.25
CA TYR A 138 -14.52 -7.24 10.95
C TYR A 138 -13.02 -6.97 10.94
N ILE A 139 -12.36 -7.11 9.77
CA ILE A 139 -10.96 -6.70 9.57
C ILE A 139 -10.87 -5.76 8.38
N VAL A 140 -10.31 -4.58 8.59
CA VAL A 140 -10.15 -3.54 7.55
C VAL A 140 -8.74 -2.95 7.52
N GLY A 141 -8.44 -2.21 6.46
CA GLY A 141 -7.13 -1.65 6.16
C GLY A 141 -6.23 -2.67 5.45
N GLU A 142 -4.94 -2.59 5.74
CA GLU A 142 -3.92 -3.37 5.05
C GLU A 142 -4.11 -4.90 5.20
N LEU A 143 -4.65 -5.34 6.34
CA LEU A 143 -4.98 -6.75 6.59
C LEU A 143 -6.11 -7.28 5.69
N GLY A 144 -6.97 -6.39 5.17
CA GLY A 144 -8.00 -6.71 4.18
C GLY A 144 -7.48 -6.82 2.75
N GLY A 145 -6.15 -6.82 2.55
CA GLY A 145 -5.50 -7.06 1.27
C GLY A 145 -5.23 -5.81 0.42
N MET A 146 -5.44 -4.59 0.95
CA MET A 146 -5.21 -3.35 0.21
C MET A 146 -4.50 -2.30 1.07
N GLY A 147 -3.21 -2.04 0.80
CA GLY A 147 -2.34 -1.18 1.62
C GLY A 147 -2.46 0.34 1.37
N LEU A 148 -3.34 0.78 0.46
CA LEU A 148 -3.52 2.21 0.17
C LEU A 148 -4.45 2.91 1.17
N ILE A 149 -4.16 4.17 1.48
CA ILE A 149 -4.99 5.01 2.37
C ILE A 149 -6.43 5.11 1.86
N ARG A 150 -6.62 5.36 0.55
CA ARG A 150 -7.96 5.42 -0.08
C ARG A 150 -8.72 4.10 0.08
N ASN A 151 -8.04 2.98 -0.13
CA ASN A 151 -8.65 1.65 0.02
C ASN A 151 -8.98 1.39 1.48
N ALA A 152 -8.07 1.70 2.41
CA ALA A 152 -8.32 1.60 3.85
C ALA A 152 -9.57 2.41 4.26
N VAL A 153 -9.71 3.65 3.79
CA VAL A 153 -10.91 4.47 4.02
C VAL A 153 -12.17 3.80 3.47
N LYS A 154 -12.14 3.31 2.22
CA LYS A 154 -13.26 2.62 1.59
C LYS A 154 -13.67 1.36 2.36
N GLN A 155 -12.71 0.53 2.75
CA GLN A 155 -12.95 -0.67 3.55
C GLN A 155 -13.58 -0.32 4.91
N GLY A 156 -13.05 0.70 5.59
CA GLY A 156 -13.60 1.19 6.84
C GLY A 156 -15.05 1.67 6.72
N LYS A 157 -15.39 2.37 5.63
CA LYS A 157 -16.77 2.80 5.33
C LYS A 157 -17.69 1.59 5.16
N ILE A 158 -17.32 0.65 4.28
CA ILE A 158 -18.14 -0.55 3.98
C ILE A 158 -18.37 -1.39 5.24
N ALA A 159 -17.30 -1.73 5.97
CA ALA A 159 -17.40 -2.54 7.18
C ALA A 159 -18.17 -1.82 8.29
N GLY A 160 -17.92 -0.52 8.47
CA GLY A 160 -18.62 0.31 9.44
C GLY A 160 -20.13 0.38 9.17
N GLU A 161 -20.53 0.69 7.94
CA GLU A 161 -21.93 0.76 7.51
C GLU A 161 -22.62 -0.60 7.66
N HIS A 162 -21.93 -1.70 7.30
CA HIS A 162 -22.46 -3.05 7.49
C HIS A 162 -22.61 -3.41 8.98
N ALA A 163 -21.62 -3.10 9.81
CA ALA A 163 -21.63 -3.42 11.24
C ALA A 163 -22.80 -2.72 11.96
N VAL A 164 -23.03 -1.43 11.67
CA VAL A 164 -24.09 -0.65 12.32
C VAL A 164 -25.49 -0.97 11.82
N LYS A 165 -25.63 -1.42 10.56
CA LYS A 165 -26.90 -1.88 10.01
C LYS A 165 -27.32 -3.22 10.62
N ASN A 166 -26.37 -4.10 10.92
CA ASN A 166 -26.61 -5.46 11.39
C ASN A 166 -26.42 -5.63 12.91
N LEU A 167 -26.89 -4.66 13.69
CA LEU A 167 -26.86 -4.73 15.17
C LEU A 167 -28.03 -5.57 15.73
N SER A 168 -29.17 -5.60 15.03
CA SER A 168 -30.33 -6.42 15.37
C SER A 168 -30.02 -7.90 15.14
N GLY A 169 -30.34 -8.75 16.12
CA GLY A 169 -30.04 -10.19 16.08
C GLY A 169 -28.86 -10.64 16.95
N ARG A 170 -28.16 -9.70 17.62
CA ARG A 170 -27.17 -10.02 18.65
C ARG A 170 -27.73 -9.73 20.04
N GLY A 171 -27.74 -10.75 20.89
CA GLY A 171 -28.25 -10.70 22.27
C GLY A 171 -27.34 -9.91 23.22
N GLY A 172 -27.86 -9.66 24.44
CA GLY A 172 -27.11 -9.07 25.55
C GLY A 172 -27.07 -7.53 25.59
N GLN A 173 -27.08 -6.97 26.81
CA GLN A 173 -26.76 -5.57 27.04
C GLN A 173 -25.24 -5.36 26.93
N THR A 174 -24.83 -4.36 26.17
CA THR A 174 -23.41 -4.02 25.94
C THR A 174 -23.14 -2.55 26.25
N GLN A 175 -21.92 -2.26 26.68
CA GLN A 175 -21.49 -0.88 26.98
C GLN A 175 -21.53 0.02 25.74
N THR A 176 -21.27 -0.54 24.56
CA THR A 176 -21.31 0.16 23.27
C THR A 176 -21.85 -0.75 22.17
N ASP A 177 -22.21 -0.19 21.01
CA ASP A 177 -22.71 -0.97 19.88
C ASP A 177 -21.56 -1.50 19.02
N VAL A 178 -20.52 -0.67 18.82
CA VAL A 178 -19.32 -1.02 18.06
C VAL A 178 -18.05 -0.63 18.82
N VAL A 179 -17.04 -1.50 18.82
CA VAL A 179 -15.66 -1.17 19.22
C VAL A 179 -14.80 -1.16 17.97
N ILE A 180 -13.94 -0.15 17.83
CA ILE A 180 -13.07 0.05 16.68
C ILE A 180 -11.63 0.13 17.19
N ILE A 181 -10.79 -0.78 16.73
CA ILE A 181 -9.37 -0.85 17.10
C ILE A 181 -8.52 -0.31 15.95
N GLY A 182 -7.84 0.81 16.18
CA GLY A 182 -6.95 1.49 15.24
C GLY A 182 -7.48 2.85 14.81
N ALA A 183 -6.65 3.88 14.94
CA ALA A 183 -6.90 5.27 14.52
C ALA A 183 -6.15 5.64 13.23
N GLY A 184 -5.90 4.63 12.40
CA GLY A 184 -5.53 4.82 11.00
C GLY A 184 -6.74 5.16 10.12
N PRO A 185 -6.52 5.41 8.82
CA PRO A 185 -7.58 5.83 7.90
C PRO A 185 -8.82 4.90 7.86
N ALA A 186 -8.62 3.58 7.95
CA ALA A 186 -9.73 2.62 7.97
C ALA A 186 -10.59 2.74 9.25
N GLY A 187 -9.96 2.80 10.42
CA GLY A 187 -10.70 2.88 11.68
C GLY A 187 -11.39 4.23 11.88
N LEU A 188 -10.76 5.33 11.45
CA LEU A 188 -11.39 6.65 11.42
C LEU A 188 -12.63 6.66 10.51
N SER A 189 -12.53 6.06 9.32
CA SER A 189 -13.67 5.92 8.41
C SER A 189 -14.80 5.06 9.00
N ALA A 190 -14.46 3.94 9.66
CA ALA A 190 -15.44 3.09 10.34
C ALA A 190 -16.14 3.83 11.50
N ALA A 191 -15.41 4.66 12.25
CA ALA A 191 -15.97 5.46 13.34
C ALA A 191 -16.93 6.53 12.80
N LEU A 192 -16.60 7.17 11.68
CA LEU A 192 -17.51 8.09 11.00
C LEU A 192 -18.80 7.39 10.53
N ALA A 193 -18.72 6.13 10.06
CA ALA A 193 -19.91 5.36 9.71
C ALA A 193 -20.81 5.11 10.93
N ALA A 194 -20.23 4.84 12.10
CA ALA A 194 -20.99 4.70 13.35
C ALA A 194 -21.67 6.00 13.79
N ILE A 195 -20.96 7.13 13.69
CA ILE A 195 -21.52 8.47 13.96
C ILE A 195 -22.68 8.77 13.01
N LYS A 196 -22.51 8.49 11.70
CA LYS A 196 -23.54 8.72 10.66
C LYS A 196 -24.83 7.97 10.97
N ALA A 197 -24.72 6.77 11.53
CA ALA A 197 -25.84 5.92 11.88
C ALA A 197 -26.40 6.18 13.30
N GLY A 198 -25.87 7.18 14.02
CA GLY A 198 -26.28 7.50 15.39
C GLY A 198 -26.05 6.36 16.39
N LYS A 199 -25.04 5.51 16.17
CA LYS A 199 -24.73 4.36 17.03
C LYS A 199 -23.61 4.68 18.01
N ARG A 200 -23.66 4.05 19.19
CA ARG A 200 -22.62 4.18 20.22
C ARG A 200 -21.38 3.44 19.76
N TYR A 201 -20.24 4.11 19.81
CA TYR A 201 -18.96 3.49 19.49
C TYR A 201 -17.89 3.83 20.54
N ILE A 202 -16.88 2.97 20.63
CA ILE A 202 -15.63 3.25 21.33
C ILE A 202 -14.49 3.00 20.34
N GLY A 203 -13.74 4.04 20.00
CA GLY A 203 -12.53 3.96 19.18
C GLY A 203 -11.27 3.96 20.05
N LEU A 204 -10.36 3.02 19.79
CA LEU A 204 -9.13 2.82 20.56
C LEU A 204 -7.92 2.77 19.63
N ASP A 205 -6.78 3.31 20.05
CA ASP A 205 -5.49 3.12 19.37
C ASP A 205 -4.36 2.96 20.39
N GLN A 206 -3.42 2.06 20.12
CA GLN A 206 -2.27 1.82 21.00
C GLN A 206 -1.23 2.96 20.97
N ASN A 207 -1.25 3.77 19.91
CA ASN A 207 -0.34 4.86 19.64
C ASN A 207 -1.09 6.19 19.63
N THR A 208 -1.18 6.84 18.48
CA THR A 208 -1.77 8.17 18.28
C THR A 208 -2.44 8.24 16.91
N LEU A 209 -3.21 9.30 16.66
CA LEU A 209 -3.89 9.56 15.41
C LEU A 209 -3.02 9.36 14.16
N GLY A 210 -3.59 8.70 13.15
CA GLY A 210 -2.99 8.55 11.82
C GLY A 210 -2.32 7.20 11.59
N GLY A 211 -2.13 6.40 12.64
CA GLY A 211 -1.50 5.08 12.55
C GLY A 211 -0.14 5.14 11.85
N VAL A 212 0.09 4.27 10.88
CA VAL A 212 1.36 4.18 10.13
C VAL A 212 1.74 5.48 9.43
N VAL A 213 0.76 6.27 8.97
CA VAL A 213 1.01 7.55 8.28
C VAL A 213 1.75 8.52 9.20
N ASN A 214 1.47 8.49 10.51
CA ASN A 214 2.17 9.33 11.47
C ASN A 214 3.66 9.02 11.57
N ASN A 215 4.08 7.81 11.18
CA ASN A 215 5.48 7.37 11.22
C ASN A 215 6.22 7.54 9.87
N PHE A 216 5.57 8.13 8.86
CA PHE A 216 6.23 8.44 7.60
C PHE A 216 7.18 9.64 7.71
N PRO A 217 8.17 9.74 6.81
CA PRO A 217 9.04 10.91 6.72
C PRO A 217 8.26 12.21 6.57
N ARG A 218 8.79 13.27 7.16
CA ARG A 218 8.28 14.64 7.06
C ARG A 218 8.12 15.04 5.60
N GLN A 219 6.99 15.67 5.25
CA GLN A 219 6.64 16.09 3.89
C GLN A 219 6.51 14.95 2.86
N LYS A 220 6.53 13.68 3.28
CA LYS A 220 6.26 12.57 2.37
C LYS A 220 4.88 12.74 1.75
N ILE A 221 4.79 12.61 0.42
CA ILE A 221 3.51 12.50 -0.28
C ILE A 221 2.94 11.12 0.01
N VAL A 222 1.75 11.09 0.60
CA VAL A 222 1.10 9.86 1.09
C VAL A 222 -0.17 9.51 0.30
N MET A 223 -0.72 10.48 -0.43
CA MET A 223 -1.93 10.30 -1.21
C MET A 223 -1.88 11.19 -2.45
N THR A 224 -2.24 10.62 -3.60
CA THR A 224 -2.33 11.31 -4.90
C THR A 224 -3.76 11.30 -5.45
N TYR A 225 -4.69 10.70 -4.72
CA TYR A 225 -6.09 10.55 -5.12
C TYR A 225 -7.00 10.80 -3.92
N PRO A 226 -8.18 11.42 -4.12
CA PRO A 226 -9.14 11.65 -3.04
C PRO A 226 -9.76 10.33 -2.56
N ALA A 227 -10.15 10.29 -1.30
CA ALA A 227 -11.04 9.27 -0.76
C ALA A 227 -12.38 9.89 -0.37
N GLU A 228 -13.42 9.08 -0.28
CA GLU A 228 -14.75 9.53 0.14
C GLU A 228 -14.97 9.08 1.58
N LEU A 229 -15.28 10.04 2.46
CA LEU A 229 -15.50 9.79 3.88
C LEU A 229 -17.00 9.80 4.22
N PRO A 230 -17.45 8.94 5.13
CA PRO A 230 -18.80 9.06 5.68
C PRO A 230 -19.00 10.45 6.31
N ILE A 231 -20.18 11.06 6.11
CA ILE A 231 -20.58 12.40 6.61
C ILE A 231 -19.86 13.57 5.92
N VAL A 232 -18.55 13.44 5.63
CA VAL A 232 -17.72 14.53 5.11
C VAL A 232 -17.76 14.61 3.58
N GLY A 233 -17.97 13.48 2.90
CA GLY A 233 -17.94 13.39 1.44
C GLY A 233 -16.52 13.28 0.89
N LEU A 234 -16.34 13.72 -0.37
CA LEU A 234 -15.05 13.60 -1.07
C LEU A 234 -13.97 14.49 -0.41
N MET A 235 -12.82 13.90 -0.09
CA MET A 235 -11.65 14.62 0.42
C MET A 235 -11.07 15.52 -0.69
N LYS A 236 -11.30 16.83 -0.60
CA LYS A 236 -10.80 17.81 -1.58
C LYS A 236 -9.43 18.34 -1.15
N PHE A 237 -8.42 18.20 -2.01
CA PHE A 237 -7.09 18.77 -1.82
C PHE A 237 -6.68 19.59 -3.05
N ALA A 238 -6.01 20.72 -2.82
CA ALA A 238 -5.76 21.72 -3.86
C ALA A 238 -4.83 21.24 -5.01
N ARG A 239 -4.00 20.22 -4.78
CA ARG A 239 -2.91 19.82 -5.70
C ARG A 239 -2.94 18.36 -6.14
N ASN A 240 -4.02 17.61 -5.84
CA ASN A 240 -4.10 16.16 -6.05
C ASN A 240 -2.87 15.39 -5.51
N LYS A 241 -2.17 15.98 -4.53
CA LYS A 241 -1.03 15.41 -3.81
C LYS A 241 -1.19 15.89 -2.38
N VAL A 242 -1.06 14.96 -1.45
CA VAL A 242 -1.29 15.19 -0.02
C VAL A 242 -0.07 14.71 0.70
N THR A 243 0.55 15.62 1.45
CA THR A 243 1.63 15.30 2.37
C THR A 243 1.10 14.63 3.62
N LYS A 244 1.98 13.93 4.35
CA LYS A 244 1.69 13.40 5.69
C LYS A 244 1.02 14.44 6.58
N GLU A 245 1.61 15.64 6.68
CA GLU A 245 1.14 16.68 7.59
C GLU A 245 -0.25 17.21 7.19
N GLU A 246 -0.48 17.43 5.89
CA GLU A 246 -1.80 17.84 5.38
C GLU A 246 -2.88 16.79 5.67
N LEU A 247 -2.57 15.50 5.50
CA LEU A 247 -3.51 14.42 5.80
C LEU A 247 -3.85 14.34 7.29
N LEU A 248 -2.84 14.47 8.16
CA LEU A 248 -3.06 14.48 9.62
C LEU A 248 -3.87 15.71 10.06
N ALA A 249 -3.57 16.89 9.50
CA ALA A 249 -4.33 18.11 9.76
C ALA A 249 -5.79 17.97 9.31
N TYR A 250 -6.01 17.37 8.15
CA TYR A 250 -7.34 17.06 7.63
C TYR A 250 -8.11 16.12 8.58
N TRP A 251 -7.50 15.03 9.05
CA TRP A 251 -8.15 14.14 10.02
C TRP A 251 -8.50 14.84 11.33
N ARG A 252 -7.62 15.69 11.86
CA ARG A 252 -7.94 16.51 13.05
C ARG A 252 -9.12 17.45 12.80
N ALA A 253 -9.21 18.06 11.61
CA ALA A 253 -10.34 18.90 11.25
C ALA A 253 -11.65 18.11 11.15
N VAL A 254 -11.61 16.91 10.57
CA VAL A 254 -12.75 15.98 10.52
C VAL A 254 -13.20 15.61 11.93
N MET A 255 -12.27 15.27 12.82
CA MET A 255 -12.59 14.93 14.22
C MET A 255 -13.27 16.10 14.94
N ARG A 256 -12.75 17.32 14.80
CA ARG A 256 -13.37 18.53 15.38
C ARG A 256 -14.77 18.77 14.83
N LYS A 257 -14.97 18.63 13.52
CA LYS A 257 -16.25 18.88 12.85
C LYS A 257 -17.33 17.85 13.22
N THR A 258 -16.93 16.59 13.41
CA THR A 258 -17.87 15.45 13.61
C THR A 258 -18.03 15.04 15.06
N GLY A 259 -17.18 15.54 15.96
CA GLY A 259 -17.13 15.08 17.34
C GLY A 259 -16.53 13.68 17.50
N LEU A 260 -15.82 13.17 16.48
CA LEU A 260 -15.16 11.86 16.54
C LEU A 260 -14.09 11.87 17.63
N LYS A 261 -14.17 10.90 18.55
CA LYS A 261 -13.24 10.71 19.66
C LYS A 261 -12.58 9.34 19.57
N ILE A 262 -11.27 9.31 19.76
CA ILE A 262 -10.46 8.10 19.89
C ILE A 262 -9.75 8.16 21.24
N ARG A 263 -9.69 7.03 21.94
CA ARG A 263 -8.83 6.85 23.11
C ARG A 263 -7.48 6.34 22.64
N GLU A 264 -6.46 7.19 22.79
CA GLU A 264 -5.08 6.86 22.44
C GLU A 264 -4.39 6.13 23.60
N LYS A 265 -3.25 5.49 23.32
CA LYS A 265 -2.46 4.71 24.30
C LYS A 265 -3.19 3.52 24.94
N VAL A 266 -4.23 3.00 24.27
CA VAL A 266 -4.97 1.81 24.71
C VAL A 266 -4.63 0.62 23.81
N LYS A 267 -3.92 -0.37 24.36
CA LYS A 267 -3.46 -1.54 23.60
C LYS A 267 -4.55 -2.60 23.58
N PHE A 268 -4.98 -3.00 22.38
CA PHE A 268 -5.83 -4.19 22.19
C PHE A 268 -5.04 -5.46 22.53
N GLN A 269 -5.64 -6.34 23.34
CA GLN A 269 -5.03 -7.58 23.82
C GLN A 269 -5.74 -8.83 23.26
N GLY A 270 -7.04 -8.77 22.99
CA GLY A 270 -7.79 -9.86 22.37
C GLY A 270 -9.29 -9.64 22.47
N PHE A 271 -10.07 -10.62 22.07
CA PHE A 271 -11.51 -10.63 22.31
C PHE A 271 -12.02 -12.05 22.56
N VAL A 272 -13.18 -12.16 23.18
CA VAL A 272 -13.97 -13.38 23.27
C VAL A 272 -15.37 -13.07 22.78
N GLU A 273 -15.90 -13.89 21.88
CA GLU A 273 -17.29 -13.79 21.40
C GLU A 273 -18.12 -14.89 22.07
N HIS A 274 -19.27 -14.52 22.62
CA HIS A 274 -20.21 -15.46 23.23
C HIS A 274 -21.64 -14.94 23.10
N ASN A 275 -22.51 -15.71 22.46
CA ASN A 275 -23.95 -15.45 22.32
C ASN A 275 -24.27 -14.04 21.80
N GLY A 276 -23.50 -13.54 20.83
CA GLY A 276 -23.74 -12.22 20.24
C GLY A 276 -23.07 -11.05 20.98
N VAL A 277 -22.47 -11.29 22.16
CA VAL A 277 -21.68 -10.29 22.89
C VAL A 277 -20.19 -10.54 22.66
N ILE A 278 -19.46 -9.49 22.29
CA ILE A 278 -18.01 -9.52 22.14
C ILE A 278 -17.40 -8.78 23.34
N THR A 279 -16.59 -9.47 24.12
CA THR A 279 -15.77 -8.88 25.19
C THR A 279 -14.39 -8.58 24.64
N VAL A 280 -14.06 -7.31 24.49
CA VAL A 280 -12.77 -6.83 23.96
C VAL A 280 -11.83 -6.55 25.13
N ASN A 281 -10.70 -7.24 25.18
CA ASN A 281 -9.69 -7.07 26.21
C ASN A 281 -8.64 -6.03 25.78
N THR A 282 -8.35 -5.10 26.67
CA THR A 282 -7.41 -4.00 26.43
C THR A 282 -6.47 -3.79 27.62
N SER A 283 -5.44 -2.96 27.46
CA SER A 283 -4.55 -2.55 28.56
C SER A 283 -5.26 -1.80 29.70
N GLU A 284 -6.47 -1.28 29.48
CA GLU A 284 -7.25 -0.55 30.49
C GLU A 284 -8.47 -1.35 30.99
N GLY A 285 -8.52 -2.65 30.69
CA GLY A 285 -9.64 -3.52 31.04
C GLY A 285 -10.49 -3.93 29.84
N SER A 286 -11.65 -4.53 30.13
CA SER A 286 -12.52 -5.14 29.12
C SER A 286 -13.70 -4.26 28.76
N ILE A 287 -14.10 -4.31 27.48
CA ILE A 287 -15.25 -3.55 26.93
C ILE A 287 -16.20 -4.52 26.24
N THR A 288 -17.49 -4.47 26.58
CA THR A 288 -18.51 -5.27 25.89
C THR A 288 -19.14 -4.53 24.72
N THR A 289 -19.29 -5.22 23.59
CA THR A 289 -19.82 -4.66 22.34
C THR A 289 -20.59 -5.71 21.53
N LYS A 290 -21.46 -5.25 20.63
CA LYS A 290 -22.12 -6.15 19.67
C LYS A 290 -21.23 -6.42 18.46
N LYS A 291 -20.48 -5.42 18.01
CA LYS A 291 -19.59 -5.51 16.84
C LYS A 291 -18.18 -5.03 17.17
N LEU A 292 -17.19 -5.64 16.52
CA LEU A 292 -15.77 -5.31 16.65
C LEU A 292 -15.16 -5.10 15.27
N ILE A 293 -14.52 -3.96 15.06
CA ILE A 293 -13.79 -3.65 13.82
C ILE A 293 -12.30 -3.56 14.13
N LEU A 294 -11.52 -4.47 13.56
CA LEU A 294 -10.07 -4.54 13.69
C LEU A 294 -9.39 -3.81 12.50
N ALA A 295 -8.98 -2.57 12.72
CA ALA A 295 -8.25 -1.72 11.77
C ALA A 295 -6.75 -1.62 12.13
N LEU A 296 -6.12 -2.77 12.41
CA LEU A 296 -4.80 -2.88 13.04
C LEU A 296 -3.63 -2.45 12.14
N GLY A 297 -3.81 -2.48 10.80
CA GLY A 297 -2.71 -2.36 9.83
C GLY A 297 -1.69 -3.51 9.95
N VAL A 298 -0.57 -3.45 9.21
CA VAL A 298 0.55 -4.38 9.44
C VAL A 298 1.83 -3.67 9.89
N ALA A 299 2.02 -2.39 9.58
CA ALA A 299 3.30 -1.72 9.85
C ALA A 299 3.51 -1.28 11.31
N GLY A 300 2.55 -1.52 12.21
CA GLY A 300 2.69 -1.21 13.64
C GLY A 300 3.60 -2.17 14.42
N SER A 301 3.99 -3.30 13.82
CA SER A 301 4.89 -4.31 14.43
C SER A 301 6.08 -4.55 13.50
N PRO A 302 7.11 -3.67 13.52
CA PRO A 302 8.29 -3.87 12.68
C PRO A 302 8.99 -5.18 13.08
N ARG A 303 9.55 -5.88 12.09
CA ARG A 303 10.39 -7.05 12.37
C ARG A 303 11.66 -6.59 13.06
N LYS A 304 11.88 -7.14 14.24
CA LYS A 304 13.10 -6.96 15.00
C LYS A 304 14.21 -7.87 14.45
N LEU A 305 15.45 -7.44 14.66
CA LEU A 305 16.66 -8.22 14.41
C LEU A 305 16.82 -9.33 15.46
N GLY A 306 16.28 -9.14 16.66
CA GLY A 306 16.37 -10.11 17.76
C GLY A 306 17.77 -10.17 18.37
N LEU A 307 18.52 -9.08 18.28
CA LEU A 307 19.90 -8.99 18.77
C LEU A 307 19.96 -8.29 20.13
N PRO A 308 20.94 -8.60 20.99
CA PRO A 308 21.25 -7.77 22.15
C PRO A 308 21.49 -6.31 21.75
N ASN A 309 21.16 -5.37 22.64
CA ASN A 309 21.32 -3.93 22.45
C ASN A 309 20.48 -3.32 21.29
N GLU A 310 19.51 -4.05 20.75
CA GLU A 310 18.59 -3.52 19.74
C GLU A 310 17.66 -2.42 20.29
N ASP A 311 17.53 -2.31 21.61
CA ASP A 311 16.78 -1.29 22.34
C ASP A 311 17.53 0.03 22.54
N LEU A 312 18.82 0.11 22.15
CA LEU A 312 19.59 1.35 22.18
C LEU A 312 18.91 2.45 21.35
N ALA A 313 18.99 3.70 21.83
CA ALA A 313 18.36 4.87 21.21
C ALA A 313 18.81 5.14 19.75
N LYS A 314 19.98 4.62 19.35
CA LYS A 314 20.49 4.70 17.97
C LYS A 314 19.78 3.79 16.98
N VAL A 315 19.03 2.79 17.46
CA VAL A 315 18.31 1.82 16.64
C VAL A 315 16.87 2.31 16.45
N THR A 316 16.47 2.46 15.19
CA THR A 316 15.13 2.97 14.85
C THR A 316 14.51 2.18 13.71
N TYR A 317 13.19 2.05 13.73
CA TYR A 317 12.39 1.33 12.72
C TYR A 317 11.59 2.27 11.81
N SER A 318 11.81 3.58 11.94
CA SER A 318 11.14 4.58 11.12
C SER A 318 12.03 5.81 10.93
N LEU A 319 11.90 6.43 9.76
CA LEU A 319 12.55 7.70 9.46
C LEU A 319 11.49 8.80 9.53
N ILE A 320 11.50 9.60 10.59
CA ILE A 320 10.54 10.70 10.79
C ILE A 320 11.03 12.00 10.17
N ASP A 321 12.20 12.49 10.58
CA ASP A 321 12.80 13.69 9.99
C ASP A 321 14.24 13.38 9.54
N PRO A 322 14.50 13.29 8.23
CA PRO A 322 15.85 13.04 7.73
C PRO A 322 16.82 14.18 8.02
N ASP A 323 16.36 15.40 8.27
CA ASP A 323 17.23 16.56 8.58
C ASP A 323 17.80 16.50 10.00
N HIS A 324 17.29 15.63 10.89
CA HIS A 324 17.89 15.39 12.20
C HIS A 324 19.26 14.68 12.10
N TYR A 325 19.48 13.93 11.04
CA TYR A 325 20.61 13.01 10.92
C TYR A 325 21.76 13.57 10.07
N MET A 326 22.00 14.89 10.05
CA MET A 326 23.06 15.49 9.22
C MET A 326 24.46 15.19 9.74
N GLY A 327 25.39 14.92 8.82
CA GLY A 327 26.80 14.62 9.11
C GLY A 327 27.00 13.29 9.84
N LYS A 328 26.07 12.34 9.72
CA LYS A 328 26.08 11.08 10.48
C LYS A 328 26.50 9.87 9.64
N LYS A 329 27.06 8.88 10.33
CA LYS A 329 27.31 7.52 9.83
C LYS A 329 26.09 6.65 10.09
N ILE A 330 25.42 6.26 9.02
CA ILE A 330 24.12 5.62 9.09
C ILE A 330 24.15 4.27 8.39
N VAL A 331 23.71 3.24 9.10
CA VAL A 331 23.51 1.90 8.55
C VAL A 331 22.01 1.66 8.40
N ILE A 332 21.59 1.13 7.25
CA ILE A 332 20.19 0.84 6.93
C ILE A 332 20.07 -0.65 6.60
N VAL A 333 19.25 -1.38 7.35
CA VAL A 333 18.96 -2.80 7.08
C VAL A 333 17.68 -2.90 6.25
N GLY A 334 17.77 -3.50 5.07
CA GLY A 334 16.62 -3.82 4.23
C GLY A 334 16.75 -3.37 2.77
N ALA A 335 15.99 -4.04 1.90
CA ALA A 335 16.00 -3.82 0.45
C ALA A 335 14.58 -3.62 -0.14
N GLY A 336 13.61 -3.26 0.70
CA GLY A 336 12.25 -2.90 0.26
C GLY A 336 12.12 -1.40 -0.03
N ASN A 337 10.99 -0.98 -0.60
CA ASN A 337 10.73 0.42 -0.93
C ASN A 337 10.98 1.39 0.24
N SER A 338 10.53 1.06 1.46
CA SER A 338 10.75 1.91 2.64
C SER A 338 12.23 2.11 2.95
N ALA A 339 13.05 1.07 2.79
CA ALA A 339 14.49 1.13 3.04
C ALA A 339 15.19 2.02 2.01
N LEU A 340 14.86 1.84 0.72
CA LEU A 340 15.47 2.59 -0.37
C LEU A 340 15.04 4.06 -0.38
N GLU A 341 13.78 4.35 -0.09
CA GLU A 341 13.31 5.73 0.09
C GLU A 341 14.03 6.42 1.25
N ALA A 342 14.17 5.73 2.40
CA ALA A 342 14.91 6.26 3.54
C ALA A 342 16.39 6.49 3.18
N ALA A 343 17.02 5.56 2.47
CA ALA A 343 18.39 5.71 2.01
C ALA A 343 18.56 6.92 1.08
N LYS A 344 17.67 7.11 0.09
CA LYS A 344 17.67 8.29 -0.79
C LYS A 344 17.57 9.59 0.00
N MET A 345 16.67 9.65 0.98
CA MET A 345 16.52 10.83 1.83
C MET A 345 17.80 11.06 2.65
N LEU A 346 18.32 10.04 3.31
CA LEU A 346 19.49 10.18 4.19
C LEU A 346 20.79 10.46 3.41
N ALA A 347 20.95 9.93 2.20
CA ALA A 347 22.15 10.11 1.35
C ALA A 347 22.17 11.44 0.57
N HIS A 348 21.09 12.23 0.63
CA HIS A 348 20.96 13.48 -0.11
C HIS A 348 22.13 14.45 0.15
N ALA A 349 22.60 15.14 -0.89
CA ALA A 349 23.70 16.11 -0.91
C ALA A 349 23.79 16.98 0.34
N LYS A 350 22.70 17.71 0.62
CA LYS A 350 22.59 18.67 1.74
C LYS A 350 22.90 18.12 3.14
N ARG A 351 22.87 16.79 3.35
CA ARG A 351 23.00 16.19 4.69
C ARG A 351 24.40 15.71 5.00
N SER A 352 25.27 15.54 4.00
CA SER A 352 26.66 15.08 4.19
C SER A 352 26.79 13.79 5.03
N ASN A 353 25.86 12.85 4.86
CA ASN A 353 25.85 11.57 5.59
C ASN A 353 26.67 10.50 4.89
N GLU A 354 27.25 9.61 5.69
CA GLU A 354 27.83 8.34 5.22
C GLU A 354 26.77 7.25 5.37
N VAL A 355 26.16 6.82 4.27
CA VAL A 355 25.06 5.85 4.29
C VAL A 355 25.50 4.50 3.74
N THR A 356 25.26 3.43 4.50
CA THR A 356 25.46 2.04 4.06
C THR A 356 24.16 1.25 4.16
N ILE A 357 23.76 0.61 3.07
CA ILE A 357 22.59 -0.27 3.01
C ILE A 357 23.05 -1.72 3.11
N LEU A 358 22.48 -2.47 4.05
CA LEU A 358 22.70 -3.90 4.23
C LEU A 358 21.55 -4.68 3.60
N VAL A 359 21.88 -5.49 2.60
CA VAL A 359 20.96 -6.35 1.87
C VAL A 359 21.33 -7.79 2.15
N ARG A 360 20.41 -8.55 2.76
CA ARG A 360 20.63 -9.96 3.09
C ARG A 360 20.82 -10.85 1.85
N GLY A 361 20.12 -10.52 0.76
CA GLY A 361 20.18 -11.27 -0.50
C GLY A 361 21.32 -10.82 -1.42
N LYS A 362 21.38 -11.45 -2.59
CA LYS A 362 22.31 -11.11 -3.67
C LYS A 362 21.84 -9.96 -4.57
N ALA A 363 20.59 -9.53 -4.41
CA ALA A 363 19.97 -8.49 -5.22
C ALA A 363 18.88 -7.73 -4.45
N ILE A 364 18.48 -6.58 -4.99
CA ILE A 364 17.31 -5.81 -4.53
C ILE A 364 16.09 -6.28 -5.32
N ASP A 365 15.34 -7.22 -4.74
CA ASP A 365 14.21 -7.93 -5.37
C ASP A 365 12.84 -7.60 -4.75
N ARG A 366 12.80 -6.77 -3.69
CA ARG A 366 11.56 -6.39 -2.97
C ARG A 366 11.20 -4.90 -3.06
N ALA A 367 11.86 -4.16 -3.93
CA ALA A 367 11.55 -2.77 -4.22
C ALA A 367 11.06 -2.61 -5.65
N ASN A 368 10.42 -1.49 -5.96
CA ASN A 368 10.12 -1.15 -7.34
C ASN A 368 11.41 -0.74 -8.10
N ASP A 369 11.34 -0.80 -9.43
CA ASP A 369 12.50 -0.50 -10.28
C ASP A 369 13.06 0.91 -10.07
N GLU A 370 12.19 1.90 -9.84
CA GLU A 370 12.57 3.31 -9.69
C GLU A 370 13.41 3.53 -8.43
N ASN A 371 12.96 3.04 -7.27
CA ASN A 371 13.71 3.16 -6.04
C ASN A 371 15.05 2.39 -6.11
N ARG A 372 15.07 1.25 -6.79
CA ARG A 372 16.31 0.50 -7.03
C ARG A 372 17.29 1.31 -7.89
N GLU A 373 16.84 1.78 -9.04
CA GLU A 373 17.67 2.55 -9.99
C GLU A 373 18.22 3.83 -9.37
N ASP A 374 17.42 4.52 -8.55
CA ASP A 374 17.84 5.73 -7.85
C ASP A 374 18.94 5.45 -6.83
N VAL A 375 18.81 4.38 -6.04
CA VAL A 375 19.83 4.01 -5.04
C VAL A 375 21.10 3.51 -5.71
N GLU A 376 21.01 2.72 -6.76
CA GLU A 376 22.17 2.29 -7.57
C GLU A 376 22.87 3.49 -8.22
N LYS A 377 22.11 4.49 -8.68
CA LYS A 377 22.68 5.75 -9.19
C LYS A 377 23.43 6.50 -8.10
N LEU A 378 22.87 6.60 -6.89
CA LEU A 378 23.54 7.22 -5.75
C LEU A 378 24.81 6.47 -5.35
N GLU A 379 24.80 5.14 -5.40
CA GLU A 379 26.00 4.33 -5.18
C GLU A 379 27.09 4.61 -6.22
N ARG A 380 26.74 4.63 -7.51
CA ARG A 380 27.69 5.00 -8.59
C ARG A 380 28.27 6.40 -8.42
N GLN A 381 27.54 7.31 -7.78
CA GLN A 381 27.99 8.66 -7.45
C GLN A 381 28.79 8.73 -6.14
N GLY A 382 29.04 7.61 -5.47
CA GLY A 382 29.74 7.55 -4.18
C GLY A 382 28.94 8.13 -3.01
N ARG A 383 27.62 8.33 -3.16
CA ARG A 383 26.75 8.96 -2.16
C ARG A 383 26.30 8.01 -1.07
N LEU A 384 26.31 6.71 -1.34
CA LEU A 384 26.01 5.63 -0.40
C LEU A 384 26.74 4.35 -0.83
N LYS A 385 26.75 3.35 0.03
CA LYS A 385 27.27 2.00 -0.26
C LYS A 385 26.17 0.96 -0.12
N ILE A 386 26.14 -0.05 -0.99
CA ILE A 386 25.23 -1.19 -0.88
C ILE A 386 26.05 -2.45 -0.63
N TRP A 387 25.78 -3.14 0.48
CA TRP A 387 26.41 -4.41 0.81
C TRP A 387 25.42 -5.55 0.65
N PHE A 388 25.66 -6.40 -0.34
CA PHE A 388 24.92 -7.64 -0.53
C PHE A 388 25.43 -8.73 0.39
N GLU A 389 24.59 -9.75 0.60
CA GLU A 389 24.88 -10.89 1.47
C GLU A 389 25.40 -10.43 2.84
N SER A 390 24.75 -9.40 3.39
CA SER A 390 25.17 -8.77 4.64
C SER A 390 24.04 -8.67 5.66
N GLN A 391 24.39 -8.85 6.93
CA GLN A 391 23.48 -8.74 8.06
C GLN A 391 24.21 -8.24 9.31
N VAL A 392 23.52 -7.47 10.15
CA VAL A 392 24.04 -7.10 11.48
C VAL A 392 24.09 -8.35 12.34
N SER A 393 25.22 -8.61 12.98
CA SER A 393 25.41 -9.70 13.93
C SER A 393 25.51 -9.19 15.38
N GLU A 394 26.05 -7.99 15.59
CA GLU A 394 26.13 -7.38 16.92
C GLU A 394 25.90 -5.87 16.86
N ILE A 395 25.31 -5.33 17.93
CA ILE A 395 25.03 -3.91 18.09
C ILE A 395 25.79 -3.41 19.32
N HIS A 396 26.63 -2.39 19.12
CA HIS A 396 27.35 -1.67 20.17
C HIS A 396 26.98 -0.18 20.12
N GLU A 397 27.35 0.58 21.16
CA GLU A 397 27.00 2.01 21.26
C GLU A 397 27.57 2.87 20.12
N ASP A 398 28.79 2.60 19.68
CA ASP A 398 29.53 3.39 18.67
C ASP A 398 29.76 2.66 17.34
N ARG A 399 29.45 1.36 17.28
CA ARG A 399 29.72 0.50 16.12
C ARG A 399 28.72 -0.65 15.98
N LEU A 400 28.74 -1.29 14.82
CA LEU A 400 28.10 -2.57 14.54
C LEU A 400 29.14 -3.61 14.14
N VAL A 401 28.87 -4.88 14.43
CA VAL A 401 29.50 -5.99 13.72
C VAL A 401 28.52 -6.45 12.64
N VAL A 402 29.00 -6.50 11.40
CA VAL A 402 28.22 -6.92 10.23
C VAL A 402 28.88 -8.16 9.66
N SER A 403 28.16 -9.27 9.57
CA SER A 403 28.59 -10.40 8.75
C SER A 403 28.33 -10.04 7.29
N LYS A 404 29.41 -9.90 6.51
CA LYS A 404 29.38 -9.57 5.08
C LYS A 404 30.00 -10.73 4.32
N GLN A 405 29.19 -11.43 3.51
CA GLN A 405 29.60 -12.64 2.79
C GLN A 405 30.19 -13.72 3.71
N GLY A 406 29.69 -13.81 4.95
CA GLY A 406 30.19 -14.73 5.98
C GLY A 406 31.28 -14.15 6.87
N GLU A 407 31.99 -13.12 6.44
CA GLU A 407 33.11 -12.53 7.18
C GLU A 407 32.65 -11.38 8.10
N PRO A 408 33.12 -11.33 9.36
CA PRO A 408 32.78 -10.24 10.27
C PRO A 408 33.52 -8.95 9.90
N VAL A 409 32.78 -7.86 9.74
CA VAL A 409 33.29 -6.52 9.47
C VAL A 409 32.75 -5.55 10.53
N THR A 410 33.65 -4.80 11.16
CA THR A 410 33.26 -3.76 12.13
C THR A 410 32.99 -2.45 11.40
N VAL A 411 31.86 -1.82 11.70
CA VAL A 411 31.42 -0.57 11.08
C VAL A 411 31.09 0.45 12.16
N ALA A 412 31.81 1.57 12.21
CA ALA A 412 31.44 2.70 13.05
C ALA A 412 30.11 3.29 12.57
N ASN A 413 29.15 3.51 13.47
CA ASN A 413 27.86 4.07 13.12
C ASN A 413 27.25 4.90 14.25
N ASP A 414 26.63 6.01 13.89
CA ASP A 414 25.83 6.82 14.81
C ASP A 414 24.42 6.27 14.92
N PHE A 415 23.83 5.79 13.81
CA PHE A 415 22.45 5.32 13.75
C PHE A 415 22.30 4.03 12.95
N LEU A 416 21.31 3.22 13.35
CA LEU A 416 20.89 2.00 12.66
C LEU A 416 19.40 2.08 12.36
N PHE A 417 19.03 2.13 11.08
CA PHE A 417 17.64 2.05 10.63
C PHE A 417 17.30 0.62 10.22
N VAL A 418 16.27 0.04 10.81
CA VAL A 418 15.83 -1.34 10.52
C VAL A 418 14.51 -1.30 9.74
N PHE A 419 14.60 -1.61 8.45
CA PHE A 419 13.47 -1.75 7.53
C PHE A 419 13.34 -3.20 7.03
N ALA A 420 13.31 -4.15 7.97
CA ALA A 420 13.19 -5.59 7.69
C ALA A 420 11.76 -6.05 7.31
N GLY A 421 10.83 -5.10 7.14
CA GLY A 421 9.40 -5.35 6.97
C GLY A 421 8.68 -5.45 8.31
N ALA A 422 7.43 -5.93 8.28
CA ALA A 422 6.59 -6.05 9.46
C ALA A 422 6.13 -7.48 9.70
N GLU A 423 5.89 -7.81 10.96
CA GLU A 423 5.22 -9.05 11.34
C GLU A 423 3.72 -8.89 11.12
N LYS A 424 3.17 -9.76 10.28
CA LYS A 424 1.73 -9.81 10.10
C LYS A 424 1.13 -10.52 11.31
N PRO A 425 0.07 -9.98 11.95
CA PRO A 425 -0.50 -10.54 13.17
C PRO A 425 -1.31 -11.84 12.95
N TYR A 426 -1.04 -12.60 11.89
CA TYR A 426 -1.83 -13.79 11.51
C TYR A 426 -1.84 -14.85 12.60
N GLY A 427 -0.69 -15.21 13.20
CA GLY A 427 -0.67 -16.16 14.31
C GLY A 427 -1.51 -15.71 15.51
N ARG A 428 -1.56 -14.40 15.77
CA ARG A 428 -2.41 -13.83 16.82
C ARG A 428 -3.89 -13.85 16.44
N LEU A 429 -4.23 -13.55 15.19
CA LEU A 429 -5.60 -13.61 14.68
C LEU A 429 -6.13 -15.05 14.69
N THR A 430 -5.32 -16.04 14.33
CA THR A 430 -5.69 -17.46 14.40
C THR A 430 -5.99 -17.89 15.83
N LYS A 431 -5.20 -17.44 16.82
CA LYS A 431 -5.49 -17.68 18.26
C LYS A 431 -6.79 -17.03 18.72
N LEU A 432 -7.28 -16.00 18.03
CA LEU A 432 -8.59 -15.37 18.27
C LEU A 432 -9.72 -16.01 17.46
N GLY A 433 -9.48 -17.17 16.83
CA GLY A 433 -10.48 -17.90 16.06
C GLY A 433 -10.68 -17.41 14.63
N ILE A 434 -9.86 -16.47 14.14
CA ILE A 434 -9.97 -15.94 12.78
C ILE A 434 -9.19 -16.83 11.81
N THR A 435 -9.87 -17.35 10.79
CA THR A 435 -9.29 -18.18 9.74
C THR A 435 -8.41 -17.34 8.82
N ILE A 436 -7.18 -17.82 8.58
CA ILE A 436 -6.27 -17.26 7.58
C ILE A 436 -6.25 -18.23 6.40
N GLU A 437 -6.45 -17.69 5.20
CA GLU A 437 -6.43 -18.43 3.94
C GLU A 437 -5.29 -17.92 3.05
N LYS A 438 -4.76 -18.80 2.21
CA LYS A 438 -3.76 -18.44 1.21
C LYS A 438 -4.43 -18.36 -0.16
N LYS A 439 -4.43 -17.17 -0.75
CA LYS A 439 -5.09 -16.88 -2.03
C LYS A 439 -4.10 -16.99 -3.20
N PHE A 440 -4.49 -17.66 -4.29
CA PHE A 440 -3.64 -17.89 -5.48
C PHE A 440 -4.29 -17.35 -6.75
N GLY A 441 -4.23 -16.04 -6.97
CA GLY A 441 -4.86 -15.40 -8.12
C GLY A 441 -6.39 -15.36 -8.04
N GLU A 442 -6.94 -15.47 -6.83
CA GLU A 442 -8.38 -15.40 -6.61
C GLU A 442 -8.88 -13.96 -6.81
N ALA A 443 -10.03 -13.83 -7.48
CA ALA A 443 -10.65 -12.55 -7.76
C ALA A 443 -11.03 -11.80 -6.47
N PHE A 444 -10.68 -10.53 -6.42
CA PHE A 444 -11.14 -9.62 -5.40
C PHE A 444 -12.62 -9.26 -5.67
N GLN A 445 -13.51 -9.79 -4.84
CA GLN A 445 -14.92 -9.42 -4.84
C GLN A 445 -15.17 -8.37 -3.78
N GLN A 446 -15.42 -7.13 -4.19
CA GLN A 446 -15.88 -6.08 -3.29
C GLN A 446 -17.41 -6.05 -3.27
N ALA A 447 -18.03 -5.77 -2.11
CA ALA A 447 -19.45 -5.46 -2.07
C ALA A 447 -19.73 -4.27 -3.00
N ALA A 448 -20.72 -4.43 -3.88
CA ALA A 448 -21.16 -3.42 -4.85
C ALA A 448 -21.70 -2.15 -4.16
#